data_AF-A0A9P8RSI0-F1
#
_entry.id   AF-A0A9P8RSI0-F1
#
_cell.length_a   1.000
_cell.length_b   1.000
_cell.length_c   1.000
_cell.angle_alpha   90.00
_cell.angle_beta   90.00
_cell.angle_gamma   90.00
#
_symmetry.space_group_name_H-M   'P 1'
#
loop_
_entity.id
_entity.type
_entity.pdbx_description
1 polymer ?
#
loop_
_entity_poly.entity_id
_entity_poly.type
_entity_poly.pdbx_seq_one_letter_code
_entity_poly.pdbx_strand_id
1 'polypeptide(L)'
;MQWIQPHHYLFVTDGPQQNIVEVERDFSDLEDKIGYYLSHETEAERIADNSAKVFRDRYLTPAAEACYWRKLFRGWAEVSFEPEFYQGTRLSVGGQLELREWRGIPFESYALMQALSWSTS
;
A
#
# COMPACT_ATOMS: atom_id res chain seq x y z
N MET A 1 -14.73 4.86 -10.44
CA MET A 1 -13.94 4.92 -9.18
C MET A 1 -13.19 6.24 -9.07
N GLN A 2 -13.17 6.87 -7.89
CA GLN A 2 -12.42 8.10 -7.61
C GLN A 2 -11.16 7.86 -6.76
N TRP A 3 -11.19 6.81 -5.94
CA TRP A 3 -10.07 6.38 -5.11
C TRP A 3 -9.56 5.06 -5.64
N ILE A 4 -8.24 4.93 -5.77
CA ILE A 4 -7.57 3.76 -6.34
C ILE A 4 -6.52 3.23 -5.36
N GLN A 5 -6.42 1.91 -5.28
CA GLN A 5 -5.31 1.23 -4.62
C GLN A 5 -4.56 0.37 -5.65
N PRO A 6 -3.32 -0.07 -5.36
CA PRO A 6 -2.50 -0.78 -6.32
C PRO A 6 -3.14 -2.01 -6.94
N HIS A 7 -4.05 -2.72 -6.26
CA HIS A 7 -4.67 -3.95 -6.76
C HIS A 7 -5.95 -3.73 -7.58
N HIS A 8 -6.46 -2.49 -7.70
CA HIS A 8 -7.75 -2.22 -8.36
C HIS A 8 -7.75 -2.60 -9.85
N TYR A 9 -6.58 -2.66 -10.50
CA TYR A 9 -6.49 -3.13 -11.88
C TYR A 9 -6.83 -4.63 -12.05
N LEU A 10 -6.94 -5.37 -10.95
CA LEU A 10 -7.31 -6.79 -10.94
C LEU A 10 -8.82 -7.01 -10.84
N PHE A 11 -9.61 -5.94 -10.74
CA PHE A 11 -11.06 -6.02 -10.67
C PHE A 11 -11.63 -6.46 -12.02
N VAL A 12 -12.53 -7.44 -11.96
CA VAL A 12 -13.28 -7.95 -13.10
C VAL A 12 -14.75 -7.85 -12.74
N THR A 13 -15.48 -7.06 -13.52
CA THR A 13 -16.84 -6.58 -13.21
C THR A 13 -17.94 -7.43 -13.83
N ASP A 14 -17.59 -8.27 -14.80
CA ASP A 14 -18.56 -9.07 -15.55
C ASP A 14 -17.96 -10.41 -16.04
N GLY A 15 -18.85 -11.29 -16.50
CA GLY A 15 -18.49 -12.55 -17.12
C GLY A 15 -18.02 -13.64 -16.14
N PRO A 16 -17.50 -14.76 -16.68
CA PRO A 16 -17.17 -15.94 -15.88
C PRO A 16 -16.07 -15.71 -14.82
N GLN A 17 -15.23 -14.69 -15.03
CA GLN A 17 -14.12 -14.32 -14.15
C GLN A 17 -14.44 -13.14 -13.22
N GLN A 18 -15.69 -12.64 -13.23
CA GLN A 18 -16.14 -11.59 -12.32
C GLN A 18 -15.76 -11.92 -10.87
N ASN A 19 -15.17 -10.94 -10.19
CA ASN A 19 -14.63 -11.09 -8.83
C ASN A 19 -15.09 -9.98 -7.86
N ILE A 20 -15.88 -9.03 -8.37
CA ILE A 20 -16.54 -7.99 -7.58
C ILE A 20 -17.94 -7.73 -8.14
N VAL A 21 -18.81 -7.15 -7.30
CA VAL A 21 -20.06 -6.52 -7.72
C VAL A 21 -19.87 -5.02 -7.54
N GLU A 22 -19.83 -4.28 -8.65
CA GLU A 22 -19.83 -2.82 -8.57
C GLU A 22 -21.22 -2.29 -8.23
N VAL A 23 -21.29 -1.13 -7.60
CA VAL A 23 -22.53 -0.39 -7.30
C VAL A 23 -22.32 1.07 -7.70
N GLU A 24 -23.40 1.77 -7.97
CA GLU A 24 -23.38 3.20 -8.29
C GLU A 24 -22.83 4.02 -7.12
N ARG A 25 -22.23 5.17 -7.43
CA ARG A 25 -21.52 6.00 -6.44
C ARG A 25 -22.46 6.56 -5.35
N ASP A 26 -23.72 6.76 -5.68
CA ASP A 26 -24.76 7.22 -4.78
C ASP A 26 -25.56 6.06 -4.16
N PHE A 27 -25.16 4.81 -4.43
CA PHE A 27 -25.81 3.58 -3.97
C PHE A 27 -27.25 3.41 -4.44
N SER A 28 -27.67 4.10 -5.50
CA SER A 28 -29.05 4.02 -6.00
C SER A 28 -29.47 2.60 -6.43
N ASP A 29 -28.51 1.76 -6.81
CA ASP A 29 -28.71 0.40 -7.33
C ASP A 29 -28.36 -0.71 -6.31
N LEU A 30 -28.00 -0.35 -5.08
CA LEU A 30 -27.52 -1.30 -4.08
C LEU A 30 -28.61 -2.32 -3.68
N GLU A 31 -29.83 -1.84 -3.40
CA GLU A 31 -30.95 -2.70 -2.97
C GLU A 31 -31.33 -3.71 -4.05
N ASP A 32 -31.46 -3.24 -5.30
CA ASP A 32 -31.76 -4.08 -6.46
C ASP A 32 -30.69 -5.15 -6.67
N LYS A 33 -29.41 -4.80 -6.56
CA LYS A 33 -28.29 -5.74 -6.68
C LYS A 33 -28.27 -6.78 -5.56
N ILE A 34 -28.52 -6.38 -4.31
CA ILE A 34 -28.65 -7.32 -3.19
C ILE A 34 -29.79 -8.30 -3.46
N GLY A 35 -30.97 -7.80 -3.85
CA GLY A 35 -32.13 -8.65 -4.15
C GLY A 35 -31.86 -9.64 -5.29
N TYR A 36 -31.15 -9.20 -6.33
CA TYR A 36 -30.71 -10.07 -7.42
C TYR A 36 -29.80 -11.19 -6.90
N TYR A 37 -28.72 -10.88 -6.19
CA TYR A 37 -27.77 -11.91 -5.76
C TYR A 37 -28.30 -12.83 -4.65
N LEU A 38 -29.25 -12.39 -3.83
CA LEU A 38 -29.97 -13.26 -2.89
C LEU A 38 -30.84 -14.31 -3.61
N SER A 39 -31.30 -14.02 -4.82
CA SER A 39 -32.05 -14.98 -5.65
C SER A 39 -31.18 -15.77 -6.64
N HIS A 40 -29.89 -15.42 -6.77
CA HIS A 40 -28.93 -16.02 -7.70
C HIS A 40 -27.68 -16.52 -6.95
N GLU A 41 -27.88 -17.38 -5.93
CA GLU A 41 -26.82 -17.81 -5.01
C GLU A 41 -25.62 -18.44 -5.71
N THR A 42 -25.83 -19.27 -6.74
CA THR A 42 -24.73 -19.90 -7.49
C THR A 42 -23.86 -18.87 -8.22
N GLU A 43 -24.46 -17.80 -8.73
CA GLU A 43 -23.71 -16.70 -9.36
C GLU A 43 -22.93 -15.91 -8.30
N ALA A 44 -23.59 -15.60 -7.18
CA ALA A 44 -22.98 -14.89 -6.05
C ALA A 44 -21.77 -15.66 -5.48
N GLU A 45 -21.92 -16.97 -5.26
CA GLU A 45 -20.86 -17.85 -4.78
C GLU A 45 -19.68 -17.89 -5.74
N ARG A 46 -19.94 -18.01 -7.05
CA ARG A 46 -18.88 -17.96 -8.08
C ARG A 46 -18.08 -16.66 -8.02
N ILE A 47 -18.75 -15.51 -7.87
CA ILE A 47 -18.08 -14.20 -7.78
C ILE A 47 -17.24 -14.14 -6.49
N ALA A 48 -17.79 -14.58 -5.37
CA ALA A 48 -17.09 -14.62 -4.08
C ALA A 48 -15.85 -15.53 -4.14
N ASP A 49 -15.96 -16.71 -4.74
CA ASP A 49 -14.87 -17.66 -4.95
C ASP A 49 -13.77 -17.07 -5.83
N ASN A 50 -14.14 -16.41 -6.93
CA ASN A 50 -13.20 -15.72 -7.80
C ASN A 50 -12.48 -14.60 -7.03
N SER A 51 -13.21 -13.84 -6.22
CA SER A 51 -12.65 -12.80 -5.36
C SER A 51 -11.62 -13.37 -4.39
N ALA A 52 -11.97 -14.45 -3.68
CA ALA A 52 -11.08 -15.11 -2.74
C ALA A 52 -9.80 -15.65 -3.41
N LYS A 53 -9.96 -16.33 -4.56
CA LYS A 53 -8.83 -16.86 -5.35
C LYS A 53 -7.88 -15.78 -5.85
N VAL A 54 -8.41 -14.62 -6.27
CA VAL A 54 -7.60 -13.51 -6.78
C VAL A 54 -6.95 -12.74 -5.63
N PHE A 55 -7.73 -12.28 -4.67
CA PHE A 55 -7.22 -11.35 -3.66
C PHE A 55 -6.59 -12.08 -2.49
N ARG A 56 -7.39 -12.81 -1.70
CA ARG A 56 -6.92 -13.48 -0.48
C ARG A 56 -5.79 -14.46 -0.76
N ASP A 57 -5.94 -15.27 -1.81
CA ASP A 57 -5.06 -16.42 -2.05
C ASP A 57 -3.82 -16.07 -2.90
N ARG A 58 -3.79 -14.88 -3.53
CA ARG A 58 -2.72 -14.52 -4.48
C ARG A 58 -2.19 -13.10 -4.30
N TYR A 59 -2.99 -12.07 -4.51
CA TYR A 59 -2.49 -10.69 -4.65
C TYR A 59 -2.43 -9.88 -3.36
N LEU A 60 -3.20 -10.24 -2.34
CA LEU A 60 -3.23 -9.58 -1.02
C LEU A 60 -2.63 -10.47 0.09
N THR A 61 -1.80 -11.44 -0.27
CA THR A 61 -1.03 -12.20 0.71
C THR A 61 0.09 -11.33 1.30
N PRO A 62 0.53 -11.56 2.55
CA PRO A 62 1.65 -10.81 3.14
C PRO A 62 2.93 -10.86 2.29
N ALA A 63 3.18 -12.01 1.66
CA ALA A 63 4.31 -12.18 0.75
C ALA A 63 4.17 -11.36 -0.54
N ALA A 64 2.96 -11.31 -1.13
CA ALA A 64 2.69 -10.50 -2.31
C ALA A 64 2.80 -9.00 -2.02
N GLU A 65 2.28 -8.55 -0.88
CA GLU A 65 2.37 -7.16 -0.44
C GLU A 65 3.83 -6.72 -0.23
N ALA A 66 4.62 -7.52 0.51
CA ALA A 66 6.05 -7.25 0.68
C ALA A 66 6.80 -7.25 -0.67
N CYS A 67 6.44 -8.16 -1.58
CA CYS A 67 7.01 -8.18 -2.94
C CYS A 67 6.66 -6.93 -3.74
N TYR A 68 5.43 -6.44 -3.66
CA TYR A 68 4.98 -5.22 -4.32
C TYR A 68 5.80 -4.03 -3.85
N TRP A 69 5.89 -3.80 -2.54
CA TRP A 69 6.66 -2.69 -1.97
C TRP A 69 8.14 -2.76 -2.33
N ARG A 70 8.78 -3.93 -2.24
CA ARG A 70 10.17 -4.09 -2.65
C ARG A 70 10.41 -3.72 -4.12
N LYS A 71 9.51 -4.15 -5.02
CA LYS A 71 9.63 -3.82 -6.45
C LYS A 71 9.38 -2.33 -6.70
N LEU A 72 8.38 -1.75 -6.03
CA LEU A 72 8.06 -0.34 -6.12
C LEU A 72 9.26 0.53 -5.73
N PHE A 73 9.86 0.28 -4.56
CA PHE A 73 11.01 1.07 -4.10
C PHE A 73 12.24 0.91 -4.98
N ARG A 74 12.50 -0.30 -5.50
CA ARG A 74 13.61 -0.52 -6.44
C ARG A 74 13.41 0.23 -7.75
N GLY A 75 12.22 0.12 -8.36
CA GLY A 75 11.91 0.84 -9.59
C GLY A 75 11.92 2.36 -9.41
N TRP A 76 11.48 2.85 -8.24
CA TRP A 76 11.56 4.28 -7.91
C TRP A 76 13.01 4.75 -7.76
N ALA A 77 13.88 3.95 -7.11
CA ALA A 77 15.28 4.29 -6.93
C ALA A 77 16.03 4.43 -8.28
N GLU A 78 15.63 3.69 -9.32
CA GLU A 78 16.21 3.80 -10.67
C GLU A 78 15.94 5.16 -11.35
N VAL A 79 14.92 5.91 -10.90
CA VAL A 79 14.48 7.18 -11.50
C VAL A 79 14.48 8.36 -10.51
N SER A 80 14.99 8.16 -9.30
CA SER A 80 15.00 9.15 -8.21
C SER A 80 16.43 9.56 -7.84
N PHE A 81 16.57 10.60 -7.03
CA PHE A 81 17.84 11.00 -6.42
C PHE A 81 18.30 9.97 -5.37
N GLU A 82 19.62 9.93 -5.12
CA GLU A 82 20.20 9.15 -4.02
C GLU A 82 20.06 9.93 -2.69
N PRO A 83 19.42 9.37 -1.65
CA PRO A 83 19.18 10.09 -0.41
C PRO A 83 20.44 10.22 0.44
N GLU A 84 20.71 11.44 0.91
CA GLU A 84 21.74 11.70 1.92
C GLU A 84 21.19 11.52 3.34
N PHE A 85 21.78 10.61 4.11
CA PHE A 85 21.31 10.31 5.47
C PHE A 85 21.60 11.41 6.50
N TYR A 86 22.51 12.35 6.21
CA TYR A 86 22.93 13.38 7.16
C TYR A 86 22.58 14.79 6.70
N GLN A 87 22.38 15.68 7.67
CA GLN A 87 22.17 17.12 7.46
C GLN A 87 23.24 17.90 8.25
N GLY A 88 23.82 18.95 7.65
CA GLY A 88 24.78 19.84 8.32
C GLY A 88 26.10 20.07 7.57
N THR A 89 26.78 21.18 7.89
CA THR A 89 28.08 21.58 7.33
C THR A 89 29.21 21.18 8.28
N ARG A 90 30.36 20.73 7.74
CA ARG A 90 31.57 20.39 8.49
C ARG A 90 31.95 21.52 9.46
N LEU A 91 31.88 21.30 10.77
CA LEU A 91 32.50 22.19 11.75
C LEU A 91 33.80 21.55 12.25
N SER A 92 34.91 22.25 12.01
CA SER A 92 36.22 21.91 12.56
C SER A 92 36.29 22.38 14.01
N VAL A 93 36.33 21.44 14.95
CA VAL A 93 36.77 21.74 16.32
C VAL A 93 38.01 20.89 16.56
N GLY A 94 39.18 21.54 16.63
CA GLY A 94 40.45 20.88 16.97
C GLY A 94 41.08 19.98 15.88
N GLY A 95 40.67 20.09 14.61
CA GLY A 95 41.24 19.30 13.51
C GLY A 95 40.58 17.93 13.30
N GLN A 96 39.59 17.56 14.10
CA GLN A 96 38.71 16.42 13.86
C GLN A 96 37.40 16.90 13.22
N LEU A 97 37.09 16.36 12.05
CA LEU A 97 35.85 16.62 11.33
C LEU A 97 34.74 15.74 11.92
N GLU A 98 33.88 16.29 12.76
CA GLU A 98 32.61 15.63 13.13
C GLU A 98 31.44 16.34 12.45
N LEU A 99 30.77 15.58 11.60
CA LEU A 99 29.39 15.79 11.19
C LEU A 99 28.61 14.63 11.79
N ARG A 100 27.30 14.81 12.05
CA ARG A 100 26.23 13.88 11.61
C ARG A 100 24.92 14.05 12.39
N GLU A 101 24.23 15.18 12.23
CA GLU A 101 22.80 15.22 12.54
C GLU A 101 22.06 14.36 11.50
N TRP A 102 21.19 13.44 11.94
CA TRP A 102 20.44 12.57 11.05
C TRP A 102 19.39 13.39 10.28
N ARG A 103 19.29 13.14 8.97
CA ARG A 103 18.21 13.70 8.16
C ARG A 103 16.94 12.89 8.40
N GLY A 104 16.19 13.29 9.43
CA GLY A 104 14.96 12.63 9.87
C GLY A 104 15.13 11.80 11.14
N ILE A 105 14.08 11.06 11.50
CA ILE A 105 14.03 10.20 12.70
C ILE A 105 13.83 8.74 12.29
N PRO A 106 14.39 7.76 13.02
CA PRO A 106 14.08 6.35 12.78
C PRO A 106 12.60 6.08 12.93
N PHE A 107 12.09 5.16 12.13
CA PHE A 107 10.69 4.77 12.18
C PHE A 107 10.31 4.25 13.58
N GLU A 108 11.19 3.46 14.20
CA GLU A 108 10.98 2.89 15.52
C GLU A 108 10.87 3.97 16.60
N SER A 109 11.63 5.06 16.49
CA SER A 109 11.55 6.18 17.42
C SER A 109 10.18 6.85 17.36
N TYR A 110 9.65 7.07 16.16
CA TYR A 110 8.32 7.61 15.97
C TYR A 110 7.23 6.62 16.43
N ALA A 111 7.27 5.39 15.93
CA ALA A 111 6.20 4.41 16.08
C ALA A 111 6.13 3.80 17.49
N LEU A 112 7.27 3.58 18.14
CA LEU A 112 7.33 2.92 19.45
C LEU A 112 7.52 3.90 20.59
N MET A 113 8.33 4.95 20.39
CA MET A 113 8.73 5.86 21.46
C MET A 113 7.97 7.19 21.43
N GLN A 114 7.25 7.49 20.34
CA GLN A 114 6.59 8.79 20.10
C GLN A 114 7.56 9.98 20.24
N ALA A 115 8.84 9.74 19.96
CA ALA A 115 9.90 10.72 20.08
C ALA A 115 10.23 11.32 18.71
N LEU A 116 10.30 12.65 18.65
CA LEU A 116 10.55 13.40 17.41
C LEU A 116 11.95 14.06 17.36
N SER A 117 12.79 13.85 18.38
CA SER A 117 14.14 14.44 18.46
C SER A 117 15.12 13.50 19.16
N TRP A 118 16.36 13.46 18.69
CA TRP A 118 17.48 12.73 19.30
C TRP A 118 18.66 13.66 19.53
N SER A 119 19.20 13.70 20.75
CA SER A 119 20.53 14.26 21.01
C SER A 119 21.54 13.11 20.92
N THR A 120 22.43 13.15 19.93
CA THR A 120 23.59 12.26 19.90
C THR A 120 24.57 12.72 20.98
N SER A 121 24.73 11.92 22.04
CA SER A 121 25.73 12.11 23.09
C SER A 121 27.16 11.95 22.56
#